data_AF-A0A4V1VLU6-F1
#
_entry.id   AF-A0A4V1VLU6-F1
#
_cell.length_a   1.000
_cell.length_b   1.000
_cell.length_c   1.000
_cell.angle_alpha   90.00
_cell.angle_beta   90.00
_cell.angle_gamma   90.00
#
_symmetry.space_group_name_H-M   'P 1'
#
loop_
_entity.id
_entity.type
_entity.pdbx_description
1 polymer ?
#
loop_
_entity_poly.entity_id
_entity_poly.type
_entity_poly.pdbx_seq_one_letter_code
_entity_poly.pdbx_strand_id
1 'polypeptide(L)'
;MSKLPPRLQPLWPYAKRVHRLLTFCVGLVARRLRPFLGDRAVPRGAVTAVEGWAQVPDSGVVVHGLVPEAPLVREPPAGEPAGHWVFARADRAVVPPSFCLEIAGGTVVGDTGAVISRGGLLDSATSSYFGTQTWREHPLYLKGRLPEVTRLEGDLLVLATRGSANYYHFLTDVLPRLGVYADAVPDADETPTILVPQGRGWQRTLLEIAGYGHLPTIAD
;
A
#
# COMPACT_ATOMS: atom_id res chain seq x y z
N MET A 1 -2.70 -14.82 6.56
CA MET A 1 -3.92 -14.52 7.35
C MET A 1 -3.98 -15.47 8.54
N SER A 2 -4.00 -14.93 9.76
CA SER A 2 -4.30 -15.72 10.95
C SER A 2 -5.75 -16.19 10.87
N LYS A 3 -5.96 -17.49 10.65
CA LYS A 3 -7.30 -18.07 10.85
C LYS A 3 -7.50 -18.22 12.34
N LEU A 4 -8.63 -17.72 12.86
CA LEU A 4 -9.04 -18.08 14.22
C LEU A 4 -9.18 -19.61 14.31
N PRO A 5 -8.89 -20.21 15.48
CA PRO A 5 -9.23 -21.59 15.76
C PRO A 5 -10.69 -21.89 15.36
N PRO A 6 -11.03 -23.08 14.84
CA PRO A 6 -12.37 -23.39 14.31
C PRO A 6 -13.52 -22.97 15.24
N ARG A 7 -13.35 -23.16 16.56
CA ARG A 7 -14.34 -22.78 17.58
C ARG A 7 -14.61 -21.28 17.68
N LEU A 8 -13.66 -20.44 17.26
CA LEU A 8 -13.75 -18.98 17.32
C LEU A 8 -14.08 -18.36 15.94
N GLN A 9 -14.11 -19.15 14.86
CA GLN A 9 -14.49 -18.65 13.53
C GLN A 9 -15.88 -17.99 13.48
N PRO A 10 -16.92 -18.48 14.20
CA PRO A 10 -18.22 -17.81 14.25
C PRO A 10 -18.14 -16.38 14.83
N LEU A 11 -17.13 -16.10 15.67
CA LEU A 11 -16.91 -14.78 16.26
C LEU A 11 -16.16 -13.83 15.34
N TRP A 12 -15.62 -14.32 14.22
CA TRP A 12 -14.78 -13.53 13.31
C TRP A 12 -15.43 -12.24 12.79
N PRO A 13 -16.72 -12.23 12.39
CA PRO A 13 -17.37 -10.99 11.97
C PRO A 13 -17.41 -9.93 13.07
N TYR A 14 -17.62 -10.35 14.33
CA TYR A 14 -17.63 -9.47 15.49
C TYR A 14 -16.23 -8.98 15.84
N ALA A 15 -15.25 -9.87 15.84
CA ALA A 15 -13.85 -9.52 16.06
C ALA A 15 -13.37 -8.46 15.04
N LYS A 16 -13.74 -8.59 13.76
CA LYS A 16 -13.46 -7.58 12.73
C LYS A 16 -14.12 -6.24 13.04
N ARG A 17 -15.39 -6.23 13.47
CA ARG A 17 -16.09 -4.99 13.84
C ARG A 17 -15.43 -4.31 15.05
N VAL A 18 -15.10 -5.09 16.09
CA VAL A 18 -14.40 -4.61 17.28
C VAL A 18 -13.03 -4.06 16.90
N HIS A 19 -12.26 -4.78 16.07
CA HIS A 19 -10.96 -4.31 15.58
C HIS A 19 -11.09 -2.94 14.91
N ARG A 20 -12.02 -2.78 13.95
CA ARG A 20 -12.23 -1.48 13.27
C ARG A 20 -12.64 -0.36 14.23
N LEU A 21 -13.53 -0.67 15.19
CA LEU A 21 -13.94 0.29 16.21
C LEU A 21 -12.74 0.72 17.08
N LEU A 22 -11.92 -0.23 17.53
CA LEU A 22 -10.72 0.06 18.30
C LEU A 22 -9.73 0.91 17.50
N THR A 23 -9.48 0.56 16.23
CA THR A 23 -8.61 1.34 15.34
C THR A 23 -9.08 2.78 15.22
N PHE A 24 -10.39 2.97 15.05
CA PHE A 24 -11.00 4.29 14.99
C PHE A 24 -10.83 5.08 16.31
N CYS A 25 -11.18 4.46 17.44
CA CYS A 25 -11.10 5.09 18.77
C CYS A 25 -9.65 5.45 19.15
N VAL A 26 -8.72 4.51 19.01
CA VAL A 26 -7.29 4.76 19.28
C VAL A 26 -6.76 5.84 18.33
N GLY A 27 -7.14 5.79 17.05
CA GLY A 27 -6.77 6.82 16.09
C GLY A 27 -7.28 8.22 16.47
N LEU A 28 -8.48 8.34 17.02
CA LEU A 28 -9.00 9.63 17.51
C LEU A 28 -8.14 10.18 18.64
N VAL A 29 -7.83 9.36 19.65
CA VAL A 29 -7.00 9.76 20.79
C VAL A 29 -5.58 10.10 20.34
N ALA A 30 -4.96 9.22 19.56
CA ALA A 30 -3.58 9.40 19.08
C ALA A 30 -3.41 10.65 18.21
N ARG A 31 -4.39 10.98 17.35
CA ARG A 31 -4.40 12.23 16.57
C ARG A 31 -4.54 13.48 17.45
N ARG A 32 -5.22 13.40 18.59
CA ARG A 32 -5.28 14.51 19.57
C ARG A 32 -3.97 14.69 20.31
N LEU A 33 -3.24 13.60 20.56
CA LEU A 33 -1.95 13.61 21.24
C LEU A 33 -0.76 13.89 20.32
N ARG A 34 -1.00 14.11 19.02
CA ARG A 34 0.03 14.31 17.99
C ARG A 34 1.11 15.33 18.36
N PRO A 35 0.79 16.52 18.93
CA PRO A 35 1.81 17.50 19.34
C PRO A 35 2.83 16.96 20.36
N PHE A 36 2.45 15.96 21.16
CA PHE A 36 3.33 15.34 22.17
C PHE A 36 4.12 14.14 21.65
N LEU A 37 3.75 13.60 20.47
CA LEU A 37 4.33 12.39 19.91
C LEU A 37 5.39 12.66 18.83
N GLY A 38 5.48 13.90 18.32
CA GLY A 38 6.47 14.33 17.33
C GLY A 38 6.46 13.45 16.08
N ASP A 39 7.64 13.05 15.63
CA ASP A 39 7.85 12.20 14.43
C ASP A 39 7.24 10.80 14.57
N ARG A 40 6.92 10.38 15.81
CA ARG A 40 6.29 9.08 16.10
C ARG A 40 4.77 9.16 16.12
N ALA A 41 4.19 10.28 15.74
CA ALA A 41 2.77 10.45 15.80
C ALA A 41 2.07 9.78 14.61
N VAL A 42 0.93 9.14 14.85
CA VAL A 42 0.10 8.60 13.76
C VAL A 42 -0.38 9.72 12.81
N PRO A 43 -0.75 9.41 11.56
CA PRO A 43 -1.24 10.39 10.61
C PRO A 43 -2.46 11.16 11.13
N ARG A 44 -2.50 12.47 10.87
CA ARG A 44 -3.62 13.34 11.27
C ARG A 44 -4.81 13.25 10.31
N GLY A 45 -4.54 12.81 9.09
CA GLY A 45 -5.49 12.71 7.99
C GLY A 45 -4.97 11.77 6.92
N ALA A 46 -5.65 11.72 5.79
CA ALA A 46 -5.21 10.98 4.63
C ALA A 46 -5.61 11.67 3.33
N VAL A 47 -4.83 11.43 2.29
CA VAL A 47 -5.20 11.68 0.90
C VAL A 47 -5.67 10.34 0.32
N THR A 48 -6.90 10.30 -0.20
CA THR A 48 -7.56 9.03 -0.60
C THR A 48 -7.48 8.74 -2.09
N ALA A 49 -7.11 9.73 -2.90
CA ALA A 49 -6.93 9.63 -4.35
C ALA A 49 -5.75 10.51 -4.74
N VAL A 50 -5.00 10.12 -5.77
CA VAL A 50 -3.75 10.78 -6.17
C VAL A 50 -3.95 12.27 -6.50
N GLU A 51 -5.08 12.61 -7.11
CA GLU A 51 -5.48 13.97 -7.46
C GLU A 51 -5.65 14.86 -6.22
N GLY A 52 -5.92 14.24 -5.07
CA GLY A 52 -6.04 14.95 -3.79
C GLY A 52 -4.73 15.57 -3.32
N TRP A 53 -3.57 15.10 -3.78
CA TRP A 53 -2.27 15.68 -3.41
C TRP A 53 -2.09 17.10 -3.97
N ALA A 54 -2.70 17.41 -5.13
CA ALA A 54 -2.71 18.77 -5.68
C ALA A 54 -3.45 19.78 -4.78
N GLN A 55 -4.31 19.30 -3.88
CA GLN A 55 -5.09 20.13 -2.94
C GLN A 55 -4.42 20.27 -1.57
N VAL A 56 -3.21 19.74 -1.39
CA VAL A 56 -2.43 19.87 -0.16
C VAL A 56 -1.22 20.76 -0.44
N PRO A 57 -1.32 22.08 -0.19
CA PRO A 57 -0.20 23.00 -0.33
C PRO A 57 0.99 22.54 0.51
N ASP A 58 2.20 22.79 0.00
CA ASP A 58 3.47 22.51 0.67
C ASP A 58 3.64 21.06 1.14
N SER A 59 2.91 20.12 0.51
CA SER A 59 3.02 18.69 0.82
C SER A 59 4.38 18.10 0.46
N GLY A 60 5.10 18.73 -0.48
CA GLY A 60 6.34 18.21 -1.04
C GLY A 60 6.14 16.91 -1.81
N VAL A 61 4.91 16.63 -2.26
CA VAL A 61 4.56 15.44 -3.03
C VAL A 61 4.52 15.78 -4.51
N VAL A 62 5.29 15.04 -5.30
CA VAL A 62 5.28 15.10 -6.76
C VAL A 62 4.63 13.83 -7.30
N VAL A 63 3.73 13.99 -8.26
CA VAL A 63 3.05 12.87 -8.93
C VAL A 63 3.70 12.67 -10.30
N HIS A 64 4.24 11.49 -10.51
CA HIS A 64 4.91 11.07 -11.73
C HIS A 64 4.06 10.09 -12.53
N GLY A 65 4.03 10.26 -13.86
CA GLY A 65 3.42 9.31 -14.81
C GLY A 65 1.96 8.95 -14.54
N LEU A 66 1.11 9.91 -14.13
CA LEU A 66 -0.29 9.63 -13.84
C LEU A 66 -1.05 9.14 -15.09
N VAL A 67 -1.38 7.86 -15.09
CA VAL A 67 -2.38 7.24 -15.97
C VAL A 67 -3.69 7.16 -15.20
N PRO A 68 -4.76 7.87 -15.63
CA PRO A 68 -6.01 7.92 -14.89
C PRO A 68 -6.71 6.56 -14.89
N GLU A 69 -7.67 6.43 -13.98
CA GLU A 69 -8.60 5.29 -13.95
C GLU A 69 -9.27 5.09 -15.32
N ALA A 70 -9.35 3.83 -15.77
CA ALA A 70 -9.94 3.50 -17.06
C ALA A 70 -10.90 2.31 -16.97
N PRO A 71 -12.04 2.34 -17.70
CA PRO A 71 -12.90 1.17 -17.82
C PRO A 71 -12.20 0.09 -18.65
N LEU A 72 -12.25 -1.14 -18.16
CA LEU A 72 -11.81 -2.32 -18.89
C LEU A 72 -13.02 -3.16 -19.27
N VAL A 73 -13.28 -3.19 -20.58
CA VAL A 73 -14.31 -4.05 -21.16
C VAL A 73 -13.61 -5.24 -21.81
N ARG A 74 -14.06 -6.45 -21.47
CA ARG A 74 -13.57 -7.70 -22.03
C ARG A 74 -14.70 -8.41 -22.73
N GLU A 75 -14.41 -9.01 -23.86
CA GLU A 75 -15.32 -9.96 -24.49
C GLU A 75 -15.41 -11.21 -23.61
N PRO A 76 -16.64 -11.69 -23.29
CA PRO A 76 -16.80 -12.95 -22.59
C PRO A 76 -16.12 -14.08 -23.39
N PRO A 77 -15.43 -15.02 -22.71
CA PRO A 77 -14.83 -16.15 -23.41
C PRO A 77 -15.91 -16.98 -24.11
N ALA A 78 -15.62 -17.41 -25.33
CA ALA A 78 -16.44 -18.41 -26.02
C ALA A 78 -16.32 -19.76 -25.28
N GLY A 79 -17.44 -20.48 -25.14
CA GLY A 79 -17.43 -21.79 -24.49
C GLY A 79 -18.83 -22.36 -24.26
N GLU A 80 -18.87 -23.60 -23.79
CA GLU A 80 -20.08 -24.31 -23.38
C GLU A 80 -20.06 -24.60 -21.86
N PRO A 81 -21.09 -24.19 -21.10
CA PRO A 81 -22.22 -23.37 -21.53
C PRO A 81 -21.80 -21.92 -21.85
N ALA A 82 -22.43 -21.35 -22.87
CA ALA A 82 -22.21 -19.94 -23.22
C ALA A 82 -22.68 -19.02 -22.07
N GLY A 83 -21.99 -17.89 -21.88
CA GLY A 83 -22.41 -16.87 -20.92
C GLY A 83 -22.34 -17.31 -19.45
N HIS A 84 -21.41 -18.20 -19.08
CA HIS A 84 -21.26 -18.62 -17.69
C HIS A 84 -21.09 -17.40 -16.76
N TRP A 85 -21.92 -17.31 -15.71
CA TRP A 85 -22.08 -16.12 -14.86
C TRP A 85 -20.78 -15.60 -14.23
N VAL A 86 -19.77 -16.46 -14.07
CA VAL A 86 -18.45 -16.07 -13.54
C VAL A 86 -17.74 -15.08 -14.46
N PHE A 87 -17.92 -15.22 -15.77
CA PHE A 87 -17.32 -14.33 -16.78
C PHE A 87 -18.17 -13.07 -16.99
N ALA A 88 -19.49 -13.17 -16.82
CA ALA A 88 -20.39 -12.01 -16.83
C ALA A 88 -20.14 -11.01 -15.67
N ARG A 89 -19.32 -11.39 -14.67
CA ARG A 89 -18.86 -10.47 -13.60
C ARG A 89 -17.50 -9.86 -13.90
N ALA A 90 -16.78 -10.35 -14.90
CA ALA A 90 -15.41 -9.98 -15.23
C ALA A 90 -15.27 -9.33 -16.61
N ASP A 91 -16.38 -9.25 -17.37
CA ASP A 91 -16.51 -8.57 -18.66
C ASP A 91 -16.37 -7.04 -18.52
N ARG A 92 -16.61 -6.51 -17.33
CA ARG A 92 -16.39 -5.12 -16.96
C ARG A 92 -15.61 -5.03 -15.67
N ALA A 93 -14.49 -4.33 -15.73
CA ALA A 93 -13.70 -3.95 -14.58
C ALA A 93 -13.29 -2.48 -14.70
N VAL A 94 -12.76 -1.96 -13.60
CA VAL A 94 -12.13 -0.64 -13.57
C VAL A 94 -10.66 -0.86 -13.27
N VAL A 95 -9.80 -0.37 -14.15
CA VAL A 95 -8.35 -0.38 -13.94
C VAL A 95 -8.03 0.84 -13.10
N PRO A 96 -7.46 0.67 -11.88
CA PRO A 96 -7.14 1.80 -11.02
C PRO A 96 -6.06 2.68 -11.67
N PRO A 97 -5.94 3.96 -11.25
CA PRO A 97 -4.89 4.81 -11.75
C PRO A 97 -3.50 4.23 -11.45
N SER A 98 -2.56 4.45 -12.37
CA SER A 98 -1.14 4.08 -12.23
C SER A 98 -0.31 5.36 -12.15
N PHE A 99 0.60 5.43 -11.18
CA PHE A 99 1.44 6.60 -10.92
C PHE A 99 2.58 6.22 -9.97
N CYS A 100 3.60 7.07 -9.90
CA CYS A 100 4.60 7.05 -8.83
C CYS A 100 4.49 8.33 -8.00
N LEU A 101 4.56 8.21 -6.67
CA LEU A 101 4.61 9.36 -5.77
C LEU A 101 6.04 9.54 -5.27
N GLU A 102 6.60 10.72 -5.50
CA GLU A 102 7.82 11.17 -4.83
C GLU A 102 7.39 12.01 -3.62
N ILE A 103 7.82 11.62 -2.42
CA ILE A 103 7.37 12.23 -1.16
C ILE A 103 8.59 12.66 -0.35
N ALA A 104 8.96 13.94 -0.50
CA ALA A 104 10.11 14.49 0.21
C ALA A 104 9.92 14.44 1.74
N GLY A 105 10.85 13.79 2.43
CA GLY A 105 10.79 13.62 3.89
C GLY A 105 9.58 12.81 4.37
N GLY A 106 9.08 11.90 3.53
CA GLY A 106 8.06 10.94 3.90
C GLY A 106 8.55 9.92 4.94
N THR A 107 7.61 9.24 5.58
CA THR A 107 7.86 8.13 6.51
C THR A 107 7.10 6.91 6.04
N VAL A 108 7.78 5.77 5.99
CA VAL A 108 7.17 4.48 5.66
C VAL A 108 7.07 3.64 6.93
N VAL A 109 5.94 2.98 7.15
CA VAL A 109 5.68 2.23 8.38
C VAL A 109 5.19 0.82 8.10
N GLY A 110 5.92 -0.15 8.67
CA GLY A 110 5.52 -1.54 8.72
C GLY A 110 5.73 -2.31 7.42
N ASP A 111 5.43 -3.59 7.49
CA ASP A 111 5.58 -4.60 6.44
C ASP A 111 4.71 -4.36 5.20
N THR A 112 3.59 -3.66 5.36
CA THR A 112 2.72 -3.27 4.23
C THR A 112 3.09 -1.93 3.61
N GLY A 113 4.20 -1.30 4.00
CA GLY A 113 4.71 -0.08 3.37
C GLY A 113 3.79 1.13 3.51
N ALA A 114 3.16 1.36 4.67
CA ALA A 114 2.25 2.50 4.82
C ALA A 114 3.00 3.84 4.77
N VAL A 115 2.72 4.67 3.78
CA VAL A 115 3.45 5.91 3.50
C VAL A 115 2.73 7.15 4.07
N ILE A 116 3.47 7.95 4.82
CA ILE A 116 3.00 9.15 5.51
C ILE A 116 3.84 10.32 5.00
N SER A 117 3.21 11.39 4.51
CA SER A 117 3.93 12.60 4.12
C SER A 117 4.51 13.33 5.33
N ARG A 118 5.49 14.21 5.10
CA ARG A 118 6.06 15.10 6.14
C ARG A 118 4.98 15.87 6.91
N GLY A 119 3.90 16.28 6.21
CA GLY A 119 2.75 16.96 6.80
C GLY A 119 1.85 16.07 7.67
N GLY A 120 2.17 14.79 7.82
CA GLY A 120 1.42 13.83 8.63
C GLY A 120 0.17 13.28 7.97
N LEU A 121 0.09 13.28 6.64
CA LEU A 121 -1.04 12.70 5.91
C LEU A 121 -0.67 11.32 5.39
N LEU A 122 -1.52 10.33 5.63
CA LEU A 122 -1.38 9.01 5.03
C LEU A 122 -1.71 9.09 3.54
N ASP A 123 -0.85 8.54 2.69
CA ASP A 123 -1.24 8.25 1.31
C ASP A 123 -2.09 6.98 1.28
N SER A 124 -3.41 7.12 1.38
CA SER A 124 -4.31 5.97 1.45
C SER A 124 -4.48 5.29 0.09
N ALA A 125 -4.08 5.93 -1.01
CA ALA A 125 -4.15 5.37 -2.36
C ALA A 125 -3.14 4.21 -2.52
N THR A 126 -1.89 4.40 -2.12
CA THR A 126 -0.86 3.35 -2.17
C THR A 126 -0.77 2.51 -0.89
N SER A 127 -1.26 3.04 0.24
CA SER A 127 -1.20 2.39 1.57
C SER A 127 -2.53 1.76 2.01
N SER A 128 -3.28 1.17 1.08
CA SER A 128 -4.55 0.52 1.41
C SER A 128 -4.34 -0.75 2.24
N TYR A 129 -5.33 -1.13 3.08
CA TYR A 129 -5.31 -2.36 3.87
C TYR A 129 -6.53 -3.25 3.57
N PHE A 130 -6.44 -4.55 3.82
CA PHE A 130 -7.56 -5.46 3.58
C PHE A 130 -8.68 -5.29 4.61
N GLY A 131 -9.92 -5.14 4.11
CA GLY A 131 -11.11 -5.11 4.96
C GLY A 131 -11.38 -3.77 5.66
N THR A 132 -10.64 -2.72 5.30
CA THR A 132 -10.90 -1.34 5.74
C THR A 132 -11.76 -0.61 4.70
N GLN A 133 -12.76 0.13 5.16
CA GLN A 133 -13.63 0.97 4.32
C GLN A 133 -13.12 2.41 4.20
N THR A 134 -12.41 2.88 5.22
CA THR A 134 -11.85 4.23 5.24
C THR A 134 -10.44 4.20 5.81
N TRP A 135 -9.64 5.22 5.50
CA TRP A 135 -8.31 5.38 6.07
C TRP A 135 -8.30 5.37 7.60
N ARG A 136 -9.40 5.78 8.26
CA ARG A 136 -9.51 5.82 9.73
C ARG A 136 -9.51 4.44 10.38
N GLU A 137 -9.73 3.39 9.59
CA GLU A 137 -9.72 2.00 10.01
C GLU A 137 -8.36 1.33 9.76
N HIS A 138 -7.36 2.06 9.25
CA HIS A 138 -6.05 1.50 8.94
C HIS A 138 -5.36 0.99 10.22
N PRO A 139 -4.87 -0.27 10.29
CA PRO A 139 -4.33 -0.87 11.51
C PRO A 139 -3.17 -0.10 12.16
N LEU A 140 -2.47 0.76 11.41
CA LEU A 140 -1.46 1.67 11.96
C LEU A 140 -2.00 2.48 13.16
N TYR A 141 -3.29 2.83 13.19
CA TYR A 141 -3.86 3.61 14.29
C TYR A 141 -3.95 2.83 15.59
N LEU A 142 -4.01 1.49 15.56
CA LEU A 142 -3.97 0.66 16.76
C LEU A 142 -2.64 0.75 17.50
N LYS A 143 -1.56 1.16 16.82
CA LYS A 143 -0.26 1.35 17.48
C LYS A 143 -0.31 2.51 18.50
N GLY A 144 -1.18 3.50 18.29
CA GLY A 144 -1.29 4.73 19.09
C GLY A 144 -0.07 5.67 19.00
N ARG A 145 1.13 5.11 18.84
CA ARG A 145 2.40 5.76 18.58
C ARG A 145 3.20 4.88 17.62
N LEU A 146 3.81 5.48 16.62
CA LEU A 146 4.67 4.78 15.66
C LEU A 146 5.98 4.32 16.32
N PRO A 147 6.67 3.33 15.74
CA PRO A 147 8.03 2.97 16.13
C PRO A 147 9.01 4.15 16.03
N GLU A 148 10.23 3.97 16.52
CA GLU A 148 11.30 4.94 16.28
C GLU A 148 11.61 5.05 14.78
N VAL A 149 11.90 6.27 14.32
CA VAL A 149 12.13 6.56 12.91
C VAL A 149 13.62 6.44 12.63
N THR A 150 13.98 5.50 11.77
CA THR A 150 15.33 5.42 11.20
C THR A 150 15.36 6.32 9.97
N ARG A 151 16.30 7.28 9.95
CA ARG A 151 16.55 8.09 8.75
C ARG A 151 17.41 7.30 7.78
N LEU A 152 17.06 7.39 6.51
CA LEU A 152 17.82 6.85 5.39
C LEU A 152 18.34 8.01 4.59
N GLU A 153 19.61 7.94 4.20
CA GLU A 153 20.22 8.87 3.26
C GLU A 153 19.84 8.42 1.84
N GLY A 154 19.41 9.37 1.02
CA GLY A 154 18.94 9.11 -0.35
C GLY A 154 17.49 8.65 -0.45
N ASP A 155 17.14 8.16 -1.63
CA ASP A 155 15.76 7.80 -1.97
C ASP A 155 15.45 6.33 -1.68
N LEU A 156 14.21 6.08 -1.28
CA LEU A 156 13.68 4.75 -1.00
C LEU A 156 12.47 4.47 -1.89
N LEU A 157 12.60 3.51 -2.80
CA LEU A 157 11.49 3.03 -3.61
C LEU A 157 10.65 2.01 -2.82
N VAL A 158 9.42 2.38 -2.50
CA VAL A 158 8.51 1.56 -1.68
C VAL A 158 7.69 0.61 -2.55
N LEU A 159 8.11 -0.65 -2.60
CA LEU A 159 7.38 -1.72 -3.30
C LEU A 159 6.45 -2.49 -2.35
N ALA A 160 6.76 -2.48 -1.05
CA ALA A 160 5.95 -3.07 -0.01
C ALA A 160 4.51 -2.53 -0.04
N THR A 161 3.55 -3.44 -0.02
CA THR A 161 2.12 -3.11 -0.03
C THR A 161 1.32 -4.20 0.68
N ARG A 162 0.01 -4.02 0.81
CA ARG A 162 -0.86 -5.08 1.33
C ARG A 162 -0.73 -6.34 0.46
N GLY A 163 -0.54 -7.49 1.10
CA GLY A 163 -0.48 -8.76 0.39
C GLY A 163 0.89 -9.12 -0.20
N SER A 164 1.92 -8.28 -0.07
CA SER A 164 3.29 -8.60 -0.53
C SER A 164 3.88 -9.90 0.03
N ALA A 165 3.38 -10.40 1.17
CA ALA A 165 3.76 -11.71 1.70
C ALA A 165 3.09 -12.92 0.98
N ASN A 166 2.16 -12.67 0.07
CA ASN A 166 1.49 -13.68 -0.74
C ASN A 166 2.20 -13.80 -2.10
N TYR A 167 2.50 -15.04 -2.51
CA TYR A 167 3.24 -15.32 -3.75
C TYR A 167 2.61 -14.66 -4.99
N TYR A 168 1.29 -14.79 -5.16
CA TYR A 168 0.60 -14.26 -6.33
C TYR A 168 0.66 -12.74 -6.35
N HIS A 169 0.29 -12.07 -5.26
CA HIS A 169 0.36 -10.61 -5.16
C HIS A 169 1.79 -10.07 -5.31
N PHE A 170 2.80 -10.80 -4.83
CA PHE A 170 4.18 -10.38 -5.04
C PHE A 170 4.55 -10.39 -6.52
N LEU A 171 4.20 -11.47 -7.23
CA LEU A 171 4.47 -11.61 -8.65
C LEU A 171 3.68 -10.62 -9.52
N THR A 172 2.40 -10.40 -9.22
CA THR A 172 1.50 -9.62 -10.08
C THR A 172 1.36 -8.14 -9.68
N ASP A 173 1.62 -7.79 -8.42
CA ASP A 173 1.33 -6.45 -7.90
C ASP A 173 2.58 -5.73 -7.36
N VAL A 174 3.58 -6.47 -6.85
CA VAL A 174 4.80 -5.88 -6.27
C VAL A 174 5.88 -5.71 -7.33
N LEU A 175 6.27 -6.79 -8.02
CA LEU A 175 7.34 -6.73 -9.01
C LEU A 175 7.04 -5.76 -10.17
N PRO A 176 5.83 -5.72 -10.75
CA PRO A 176 5.56 -4.82 -11.87
C PRO A 176 5.68 -3.33 -11.52
N ARG A 177 5.68 -2.96 -10.23
CA ARG A 177 5.89 -1.57 -9.79
C ARG A 177 7.28 -1.03 -10.14
N LEU A 178 8.28 -1.90 -10.32
CA LEU A 178 9.59 -1.49 -10.80
C LEU A 178 9.52 -0.96 -12.24
N GLY A 179 8.71 -1.60 -13.10
CA GLY A 179 8.42 -1.09 -14.43
C GLY A 179 7.66 0.25 -14.38
N VAL A 180 6.66 0.36 -13.50
CA VAL A 180 5.94 1.64 -13.30
C VAL A 180 6.89 2.75 -12.86
N TYR A 181 7.85 2.47 -11.96
CA TYR A 181 8.86 3.44 -11.54
C TYR A 181 9.75 3.88 -12.72
N ALA A 182 10.30 2.92 -13.46
CA ALA A 182 11.16 3.18 -14.61
C ALA A 182 10.46 3.98 -15.72
N ASP A 183 9.17 3.71 -15.96
CA ASP A 183 8.39 4.40 -16.99
C ASP A 183 7.88 5.78 -16.54
N ALA A 184 7.53 5.93 -15.26
CA ALA A 184 6.86 7.12 -14.74
C ALA A 184 7.82 8.23 -14.30
N VAL A 185 8.97 7.88 -13.74
CA VAL A 185 9.89 8.84 -13.11
C VAL A 185 10.98 9.24 -14.11
N PRO A 186 11.10 10.55 -14.44
CA PRO A 186 12.20 11.03 -15.27
C PRO A 186 13.56 10.74 -14.62
N ASP A 187 14.52 10.27 -15.41
CA ASP A 187 15.87 9.93 -14.93
C ASP A 187 15.86 8.96 -13.73
N ALA A 188 14.89 8.03 -13.71
CA ALA A 188 14.77 6.99 -12.69
C ALA A 188 16.12 6.31 -12.44
N ASP A 189 16.51 6.19 -11.16
CA ASP A 189 17.74 5.49 -10.77
C ASP A 189 17.65 4.03 -11.25
N GLU A 190 18.70 3.52 -11.87
CA GLU A 190 18.79 2.13 -12.29
C GLU A 190 19.00 1.19 -11.10
N THR A 191 19.52 1.72 -9.98
CA THR A 191 19.87 0.98 -8.77
C THR A 191 19.20 1.51 -7.49
N PRO A 192 17.86 1.74 -7.49
CA PRO A 192 17.20 2.36 -6.36
C PRO A 192 17.29 1.44 -5.14
N THR A 193 17.41 2.03 -3.96
CA THR A 193 17.21 1.27 -2.72
C THR A 193 15.72 0.95 -2.59
N ILE A 194 15.38 -0.34 -2.50
CA ILE A 194 13.99 -0.80 -2.46
C ILE A 194 13.57 -1.29 -1.08
N LEU A 195 12.38 -0.87 -0.64
CA LEU A 195 11.68 -1.50 0.47
C LEU A 195 10.72 -2.55 -0.07
N VAL A 196 11.04 -3.81 0.13
CA VAL A 196 10.26 -4.95 -0.36
C VAL A 196 10.37 -6.12 0.63
N PRO A 197 9.29 -6.88 0.91
CA PRO A 197 9.38 -8.00 1.83
C PRO A 197 10.32 -9.10 1.33
N GLN A 198 11.19 -9.58 2.21
CA GLN A 198 12.17 -10.63 1.91
C GLN A 198 12.15 -11.82 2.86
N GLY A 199 11.17 -11.88 3.77
CA GLY A 199 11.07 -12.95 4.77
C GLY A 199 10.85 -14.36 4.19
N ARG A 200 10.61 -14.50 2.88
CA ARG A 200 10.43 -15.78 2.18
C ARG A 200 11.49 -15.99 1.11
N GLY A 201 12.05 -17.19 1.01
CA GLY A 201 13.08 -17.52 0.01
C GLY A 201 12.63 -17.24 -1.43
N TRP A 202 11.37 -17.53 -1.77
CA TRP A 202 10.83 -17.28 -3.11
C TRP A 202 10.74 -15.79 -3.48
N GLN A 203 10.69 -14.87 -2.52
CA GLN A 203 10.66 -13.42 -2.82
C GLN A 203 11.99 -12.99 -3.43
N ARG A 204 13.10 -13.44 -2.83
CA ARG A 204 14.46 -13.18 -3.33
C ARG A 204 14.69 -13.84 -4.70
N THR A 205 14.30 -15.11 -4.83
CA THR A 205 14.41 -15.82 -6.12
C THR A 205 13.62 -15.14 -7.23
N LEU A 206 12.42 -14.61 -6.95
CA LEU A 206 11.65 -13.88 -7.95
C LEU A 206 12.30 -12.54 -8.33
N LEU A 207 12.89 -11.80 -7.37
CA LEU A 207 13.68 -10.60 -7.68
C LEU A 207 14.88 -10.94 -8.57
N GLU A 208 15.61 -12.01 -8.25
CA GLU A 208 16.75 -12.50 -9.05
C GLU A 208 16.33 -12.86 -10.48
N ILE A 209 15.27 -13.66 -10.63
CA ILE A 209 14.75 -14.07 -11.96
C ILE A 209 14.28 -12.85 -12.76
N ALA A 210 13.68 -11.86 -12.10
CA ALA A 210 13.26 -10.61 -12.74
C ALA A 210 14.43 -9.67 -13.06
N GLY A 211 15.67 -10.03 -12.72
CA GLY A 211 16.87 -9.22 -12.98
C GLY A 211 17.20 -8.19 -11.89
N TYR A 212 16.42 -8.13 -10.80
CA TYR A 212 16.52 -7.13 -9.73
C TYR A 212 17.21 -7.63 -8.46
N GLY A 213 17.80 -8.84 -8.49
CA GLY A 213 18.49 -9.41 -7.32
C GLY A 213 19.72 -8.62 -6.86
N HIS A 214 20.21 -7.70 -7.68
CA HIS A 214 21.35 -6.83 -7.38
C HIS A 214 20.96 -5.53 -6.65
N LEU A 215 19.66 -5.19 -6.59
CA LEU A 215 19.22 -3.93 -6.00
C LEU A 215 19.44 -3.90 -4.48
N PRO A 216 19.91 -2.77 -3.92
CA PRO A 216 20.01 -2.61 -2.48
C PRO A 216 18.62 -2.67 -1.86
N THR A 217 18.48 -3.43 -0.78
CA THR A 217 17.16 -3.70 -0.17
C THR A 217 17.14 -3.41 1.31
N ILE A 218 16.02 -2.86 1.77
CA ILE A 218 15.71 -2.72 3.20
C ILE A 218 14.67 -3.78 3.53
N ALA A 219 15.00 -4.63 4.50
CA ALA A 219 14.05 -5.59 5.03
C ALA A 219 13.01 -4.88 5.92
N ASP A 220 11.79 -5.40 5.93
CA ASP A 220 10.66 -4.96 6.74
C ASP A 220 10.76 -5.30 8.23
#